data_AF-A0A3A4WFB2-F1
#
_entry.id   AF-A0A3A4WFB2-F1
#
_cell.length_a   1.000
_cell.length_b   1.000
_cell.length_c   1.000
_cell.angle_alpha   90.00
_cell.angle_beta   90.00
_cell.angle_gamma   90.00
#
_symmetry.space_group_name_H-M   'P 1'
#
loop_
_entity.id
_entity.type
_entity.pdbx_description
1 polymer ?
#
loop_
_entity_poly.entity_id
_entity_poly.type
_entity_poly.pdbx_seq_one_letter_code
_entity_poly.pdbx_strand_id
1 'polypeptide(L)'
;MLKTAREIKKAIALLEDFYDPVTSSLVLLSPTRSKASHATEPFKPGFLDTIDERHEILRRLALLDERKRTILLLWHLETLAKDQIAERVGLSRMHVYRLHGQAIQEIVDMGEEQ
;
A
#
# COMPACT_ATOMS: atom_id res chain seq x y z
N MET A 1 -2.01 8.24 -11.67
CA MET A 1 -1.95 9.03 -10.41
C MET A 1 -0.81 8.61 -9.48
N LEU A 2 -0.26 7.40 -9.58
CA LEU A 2 0.95 7.00 -8.85
C LEU A 2 2.18 7.08 -9.77
N LYS A 3 2.98 8.14 -9.65
CA LYS A 3 4.15 8.39 -10.52
C LYS A 3 5.47 8.27 -9.77
N THR A 4 5.44 8.31 -8.44
CA THR A 4 6.67 8.33 -7.63
C THR A 4 6.75 7.15 -6.67
N ALA A 5 7.97 6.74 -6.33
CA ALA A 5 8.23 5.73 -5.31
C ALA A 5 7.60 6.10 -3.94
N ARG A 6 7.49 7.39 -3.62
CA ARG A 6 6.86 7.86 -2.37
C ARG A 6 5.36 7.61 -2.39
N GLU A 7 4.69 7.93 -3.49
CA GLU A 7 3.26 7.68 -3.68
C GLU A 7 2.96 6.18 -3.66
N ILE A 8 3.79 5.35 -4.27
CA ILE A 8 3.65 3.89 -4.23
C ILE A 8 3.75 3.35 -2.80
N LYS A 9 4.78 3.77 -2.05
CA LYS A 9 4.92 3.35 -0.64
C LYS A 9 3.71 3.76 0.20
N LYS A 10 3.20 4.98 -0.01
CA LYS A 10 1.99 5.47 0.65
C LYS A 10 0.77 4.62 0.26
N ALA A 11 0.58 4.35 -1.04
CA ALA A 11 -0.53 3.55 -1.54
C ALA A 11 -0.50 2.09 -1.05
N ILE A 12 0.70 1.49 -0.93
CA ILE A 12 0.84 0.16 -0.33
C ILE A 12 0.44 0.19 1.15
N ALA A 13 0.89 1.20 1.91
CA ALA A 13 0.50 1.32 3.32
C ALA A 13 -1.01 1.49 3.53
N LEU A 14 -1.70 2.17 2.60
CA LEU A 14 -3.17 2.28 2.60
C LEU A 14 -3.91 0.95 2.36
N LEU A 15 -3.22 -0.15 2.02
CA LEU A 15 -3.84 -1.46 1.87
C LEU A 15 -4.18 -2.13 3.21
N GLU A 16 -3.52 -1.76 4.31
CA GLU A 16 -3.88 -2.26 5.66
C GLU A 16 -5.23 -1.72 6.14
N ASP A 17 -5.65 -0.57 5.63
CA ASP A 17 -6.87 0.08 6.07
C ASP A 17 -8.08 -0.68 5.48
N PHE A 18 -8.73 -1.63 6.18
CA PHE A 18 -10.19 -1.87 6.00
C PHE A 18 -10.93 -2.77 7.04
N TYR A 19 -12.15 -2.31 7.32
CA TYR A 19 -13.43 -3.04 7.49
C TYR A 19 -14.02 -3.19 8.91
N ASP A 20 -15.14 -2.49 9.15
CA ASP A 20 -16.10 -2.80 10.23
C ASP A 20 -17.19 -3.76 9.69
N PRO A 21 -17.17 -5.04 10.07
CA PRO A 21 -18.11 -6.04 9.58
C PRO A 21 -19.54 -5.89 10.14
N VAL A 22 -19.76 -5.03 11.16
CA VAL A 22 -21.07 -4.93 11.83
C VAL A 22 -22.00 -3.94 11.12
N THR A 23 -21.46 -2.94 10.43
CA THR A 23 -22.23 -1.84 9.84
C THR A 23 -22.15 -1.75 8.31
N SER A 24 -21.33 -2.58 7.65
CA SER A 24 -21.03 -2.49 6.21
C SER A 24 -20.61 -1.08 5.75
N SER A 25 -20.05 -0.28 6.67
CA SER A 25 -19.61 1.08 6.41
C SER A 25 -18.08 1.15 6.32
N LEU A 26 -17.58 1.98 5.41
CA LEU A 26 -16.15 2.20 5.21
C LEU A 26 -15.69 3.29 6.20
N VAL A 27 -15.19 2.90 7.37
CA VAL A 27 -14.65 3.85 8.36
C VAL A 27 -13.24 4.26 7.96
N LEU A 28 -13.06 5.53 7.57
CA LEU A 28 -11.75 6.10 7.31
C LEU A 28 -11.12 6.59 8.64
N LEU A 29 -10.21 5.81 9.23
CA LEU A 29 -9.39 6.22 10.38
C LEU A 29 -8.00 6.69 9.91
N SER A 30 -7.84 8.00 9.73
CA SER A 30 -6.62 8.65 10.23
C SER A 30 -7.02 9.87 11.04
N PRO A 31 -6.44 10.04 12.25
CA PRO A 31 -7.04 10.85 13.29
C PRO A 31 -6.42 12.24 13.29
N THR A 32 -7.14 13.22 12.77
CA THR A 32 -7.00 14.57 13.30
C THR A 32 -8.33 14.90 13.96
N ARG A 33 -8.31 14.93 15.30
CA ARG A 33 -9.42 15.28 16.20
C ARG A 33 -10.45 16.18 15.53
N SER A 34 -11.68 15.73 15.40
CA SER A 34 -12.82 16.63 15.29
C SER A 34 -14.06 15.89 15.79
N LYS A 35 -14.48 16.20 17.01
CA LYS A 35 -15.87 16.01 17.43
C LYS A 35 -16.72 17.04 16.67
N ALA A 36 -17.68 16.61 15.86
CA ALA A 36 -18.87 17.36 15.42
C ALA A 36 -19.57 16.52 14.33
N SER A 37 -20.70 15.88 14.62
CA SER A 37 -22.09 16.38 14.55
C SER A 37 -22.70 16.27 13.15
N HIS A 38 -23.82 15.56 13.10
CA HIS A 38 -24.72 15.29 11.98
C HIS A 38 -24.75 16.35 10.85
N ALA A 39 -24.76 15.85 9.60
CA ALA A 39 -24.83 16.55 8.30
C ALA A 39 -23.51 16.75 7.51
N THR A 40 -22.52 15.87 7.70
CA THR A 40 -21.31 15.83 6.87
C THR A 40 -21.42 14.72 5.83
N GLU A 41 -21.09 15.03 4.57
CA GLU A 41 -20.84 14.08 3.48
C GLU A 41 -20.30 12.73 4.00
N PRO A 42 -20.89 11.57 3.63
CA PRO A 42 -20.50 10.28 4.18
C PRO A 42 -19.03 9.91 3.85
N PHE A 43 -18.43 10.61 2.89
CA PHE A 43 -17.06 10.42 2.46
C PHE A 43 -16.23 11.67 2.75
N LYS A 44 -14.98 11.45 3.17
CA LYS A 44 -14.01 12.54 3.26
C LYS A 44 -13.70 13.05 1.83
N PRO A 45 -13.45 14.34 1.62
CA PRO A 45 -12.92 14.83 0.35
C PRO A 45 -11.69 14.03 -0.08
N GLY A 46 -11.63 13.60 -1.35
CA GLY A 46 -10.55 12.75 -1.89
C GLY A 46 -10.73 11.25 -1.65
N PHE A 47 -11.86 10.80 -1.10
CA PHE A 47 -12.14 9.37 -0.90
C PHE A 47 -12.11 8.56 -2.20
N LEU A 48 -12.70 9.08 -3.29
CA LEU A 48 -12.67 8.40 -4.59
C LEU A 48 -11.24 8.29 -5.14
N ASP A 49 -10.44 9.35 -5.02
CA ASP A 49 -9.03 9.33 -5.41
C ASP A 49 -8.26 8.23 -4.65
N THR A 50 -8.54 8.03 -3.36
CA THR A 50 -7.90 6.95 -2.59
C THR A 50 -8.33 5.56 -3.03
N ILE A 51 -9.58 5.39 -3.49
CA ILE A 51 -10.05 4.12 -4.06
C ILE A 51 -9.34 3.84 -5.38
N ASP A 52 -9.21 4.84 -6.24
CA ASP A 52 -8.54 4.70 -7.54
C ASP A 52 -7.04 4.42 -7.38
N GLU A 53 -6.37 5.12 -6.46
CA GLU A 53 -4.98 4.84 -6.07
C GLU A 53 -4.83 3.40 -5.55
N ARG A 54 -5.79 2.91 -4.75
CA ARG A 54 -5.79 1.54 -4.21
C ARG A 54 -6.00 0.49 -5.31
N HIS A 55 -6.96 0.70 -6.21
CA HIS A 55 -7.17 -0.22 -7.32
C HIS A 55 -5.95 -0.27 -8.23
N GLU A 56 -5.34 0.87 -8.52
CA GLU A 56 -4.16 0.91 -9.37
C GLU A 56 -2.95 0.24 -8.71
N ILE A 57 -2.70 0.44 -7.41
CA ILE A 57 -1.59 -0.25 -6.73
C ILE A 57 -1.82 -1.77 -6.67
N LEU A 58 -3.06 -2.24 -6.42
CA LEU A 58 -3.39 -3.66 -6.44
C LEU A 58 -3.13 -4.28 -7.82
N ARG A 59 -3.51 -3.58 -8.89
CA ARG A 59 -3.25 -4.00 -10.27
C ARG A 59 -1.76 -4.14 -10.54
N ARG A 60 -0.94 -3.13 -10.18
CA ARG A 60 0.52 -3.17 -10.39
C ARG A 60 1.21 -4.23 -9.54
N LEU A 61 0.81 -4.39 -8.28
CA LEU A 61 1.31 -5.46 -7.42
C LEU A 61 1.03 -6.84 -8.03
N ALA A 62 -0.14 -7.05 -8.64
CA ALA A 62 -0.48 -8.30 -9.30
C ALA A 62 0.37 -8.61 -10.54
N LEU A 63 0.99 -7.60 -11.17
CA LEU A 63 1.90 -7.76 -12.29
C LEU A 63 3.35 -8.06 -11.87
N LEU A 64 3.74 -7.71 -10.65
CA LEU A 64 5.07 -8.06 -10.13
C LEU A 64 5.24 -9.57 -9.97
N ASP A 65 6.47 -10.03 -10.14
CA ASP A 65 6.88 -11.38 -9.71
C ASP A 65 6.51 -11.64 -8.23
N GLU A 66 6.09 -12.86 -7.95
CA GLU A 66 5.58 -13.29 -6.64
C GLU A 66 6.58 -12.99 -5.52
N ARG A 67 7.88 -13.16 -5.76
CA ARG A 67 8.91 -12.95 -4.74
C ARG A 67 9.07 -11.47 -4.39
N LYS A 68 9.09 -10.60 -5.41
CA LYS A 68 9.15 -9.15 -5.22
C LYS A 68 7.90 -8.64 -4.49
N ARG A 69 6.73 -9.12 -4.89
CA ARG A 69 5.45 -8.80 -4.24
C ARG A 69 5.46 -9.22 -2.77
N THR A 70 5.87 -10.44 -2.46
CA THR A 70 5.96 -10.95 -1.09
C THR A 70 6.85 -10.09 -0.21
N ILE A 71 8.04 -9.71 -0.70
CA ILE A 71 8.96 -8.81 0.03
C ILE A 71 8.30 -7.46 0.32
N LEU A 72 7.58 -6.87 -0.64
CA LEU A 72 6.88 -5.60 -0.42
C LEU A 72 5.76 -5.71 0.63
N LEU A 73 4.96 -6.77 0.58
CA LEU A 73 3.85 -6.96 1.53
C LEU A 73 4.37 -7.21 2.96
N LEU A 74 5.38 -8.07 3.12
CA LEU A 74 6.01 -8.30 4.44
C LEU A 74 6.63 -7.01 5.03
N TRP A 75 7.20 -6.18 4.18
CA TRP A 75 7.85 -4.95 4.64
C TRP A 75 6.83 -3.87 5.01
N HIS A 76 5.81 -3.67 4.19
CA HIS A 76 4.90 -2.53 4.36
C HIS A 76 3.61 -2.87 5.10
N LEU A 77 3.09 -4.09 4.96
CA LEU A 77 1.83 -4.51 5.61
C LEU A 77 2.04 -5.31 6.91
N GLU A 78 3.16 -6.02 7.02
CA GLU A 78 3.51 -6.70 8.28
C GLU A 78 4.54 -5.90 9.08
N THR A 79 5.04 -4.78 8.53
CA THR A 79 6.07 -3.92 9.12
C THR A 79 7.33 -4.68 9.59
N LEU A 80 7.64 -5.82 8.97
CA LEU A 80 8.75 -6.68 9.39
C LEU A 80 10.11 -6.01 9.17
N ALA A 81 11.03 -6.28 10.09
CA ALA A 81 12.42 -5.85 9.93
C ALA A 81 13.10 -6.63 8.79
N LYS A 82 14.05 -5.98 8.12
CA LYS A 82 14.81 -6.55 6.99
C LYS A 82 15.45 -7.91 7.30
N ASP A 83 15.90 -8.12 8.54
CA ASP A 83 16.54 -9.37 8.98
C ASP A 83 15.51 -10.50 9.09
N GLN A 84 14.29 -10.20 9.55
CA GLN A 84 13.17 -11.14 9.63
C GLN A 84 12.64 -11.50 8.25
N ILE A 85 12.56 -10.52 7.34
CA ILE A 85 12.17 -10.77 5.94
C ILE A 85 13.20 -11.69 5.28
N ALA A 86 14.50 -11.39 5.43
CA ALA A 86 15.60 -12.19 4.89
C ALA A 86 15.53 -13.65 5.34
N GLU A 87 15.30 -13.89 6.63
CA GLU A 87 15.08 -15.23 7.18
C GLU A 87 13.85 -15.90 6.56
N ARG A 88 12.71 -15.20 6.52
CA ARG A 88 11.43 -15.74 6.02
C ARG A 88 11.45 -16.10 4.55
N VAL A 89 12.16 -15.34 3.71
CA VAL A 89 12.27 -15.62 2.27
C VAL A 89 13.52 -16.42 1.88
N GLY A 90 14.38 -16.76 2.85
CA GLY A 90 15.61 -17.52 2.61
C GLY A 90 16.66 -16.78 1.77
N LEU A 91 16.78 -15.46 1.92
CA LEU A 91 17.71 -14.62 1.17
C LEU A 91 18.64 -13.84 2.10
N SER A 92 19.76 -13.32 1.57
CA SER A 92 20.57 -12.37 2.32
C SER A 92 19.88 -11.01 2.43
N ARG A 93 20.18 -10.26 3.50
CA ARG A 93 19.66 -8.90 3.73
C ARG A 93 19.89 -7.96 2.55
N MET A 94 21.07 -8.04 1.95
CA MET A 94 21.43 -7.25 0.75
C MET A 94 20.56 -7.62 -0.45
N HIS A 95 20.30 -8.92 -0.64
CA HIS A 95 19.44 -9.39 -1.72
C HIS A 95 18.00 -8.91 -1.51
N VAL A 96 17.47 -8.98 -0.29
CA VAL A 96 16.15 -8.45 0.05
C VAL A 96 16.06 -6.95 -0.24
N TYR A 97 17.03 -6.14 0.19
CA TYR A 97 17.05 -4.71 -0.09
C TYR A 97 17.09 -4.41 -1.58
N ARG A 98 17.91 -5.15 -2.34
CA ARG A 98 18.00 -5.03 -3.80
C ARG A 98 16.67 -5.34 -4.48
N LEU A 99 16.01 -6.44 -4.10
CA LEU A 99 14.71 -6.82 -4.67
C LEU A 99 13.62 -5.82 -4.31
N HIS A 100 13.62 -5.28 -3.09
CA HIS A 100 12.69 -4.24 -2.66
C HIS A 100 12.82 -2.98 -3.53
N GLY A 101 14.05 -2.47 -3.69
CA GLY A 101 14.31 -1.30 -4.54
C GLY A 101 13.91 -1.53 -6.00
N GLN A 102 14.25 -2.70 -6.55
CA GLN A 102 13.84 -3.09 -7.90
C GLN A 102 12.33 -3.18 -8.05
N ALA A 103 11.63 -3.76 -7.08
CA ALA A 103 10.18 -3.90 -7.11
C ALA A 103 9.48 -2.54 -7.08
N ILE A 104 9.94 -1.61 -6.25
CA ILE A 104 9.40 -0.24 -6.21
C ILE A 104 9.60 0.47 -7.55
N GLN A 105 10.80 0.36 -8.15
CA GLN A 105 11.07 0.98 -9.45
C GLN A 105 10.18 0.37 -10.55
N GLU A 106 10.03 -0.95 -10.58
CA GLU A 106 9.19 -1.62 -11.57
C GLU A 106 7.71 -1.18 -11.45
N ILE A 107 7.18 -0.98 -10.23
CA ILE A 107 5.83 -0.42 -10.04
C ILE A 107 5.74 1.05 -10.52
N VAL A 108 6.81 1.84 -10.39
CA VAL A 108 6.87 3.21 -10.95
C VAL A 108 6.76 3.13 -12.46
N ASP A 109 7.63 2.33 -13.09
CA ASP A 109 7.75 2.21 -14.54
C ASP A 109 6.43 1.72 -15.18
N MET A 110 5.74 0.76 -14.56
CA MET A 110 4.39 0.31 -14.98
C MET A 110 3.34 1.43 -15.05
N GLY A 111 3.56 2.53 -14.33
CA GLY A 111 2.69 3.70 -14.34
C GLY A 111 3.04 4.75 -15.38
N GLU A 112 4.21 4.66 -16.01
CA GLU A 112 4.66 5.56 -17.08
C GLU A 112 4.28 5.03 -18.47
N GLU A 113 4.05 3.72 -18.59
CA GLU A 113 3.61 3.06 -19.83
C GLU A 113 2.11 3.25 -20.16
N GLN A 114 1.38 4.06 -19.37
CA GLN A 114 -0.07 4.29 -19.48
C GLN A 114 -0.45 5.76 -19.73
#